data_AF-A0A944TE94-F1
#
_entry.id   AF-A0A944TE94-F1
#
_cell.length_a   1.000
_cell.length_b   1.000
_cell.length_c   1.000
_cell.angle_alpha   90.00
_cell.angle_beta   90.00
_cell.angle_gamma   90.00
#
_symmetry.space_group_name_H-M   'P 1'
#
loop_
_entity.id
_entity.type
_entity.pdbx_description
1 polymer ?
#
loop_
_entity_poly.entity_id
_entity_poly.type
_entity_poly.pdbx_seq_one_letter_code
_entity_poly.pdbx_strand_id
1 'polypeptide(L)'
;MNIPGIEFVDGLFSVTAIILAAVGLFLVFLDLGQTADAGGGLRAALRKGWAGLADTGWRLLPGLVARQLAVRSDAFIEHWFGQSEDNMLASNVFMAMTLVVIPLAALVNMLRGGSAFLFLVVLAIFAAYVLLMILGEMRRAQKLTAFISVAIFAAVFFFVPGYVFTSLTGRLLNMPIGHAVLGSILAAPLLYFVCQSAVLAARLGARRLQAGPLKSVLDRQFAVFAASLPFVYLATYGAFLAGHLAVADLPMHSNWRMMLASFLATGLAAAITLEAARPHAGRLATAGRLLIGLLIIAVLALGLGPLGGAFPGASANLELAWQVLFGFDPRIGGPALGPLFWLVHLPFLPPLLLVLLYFGAGIAKLVALFGGPSRPYMMSGIALALMGAAAAAVASFI
;
A
#
# COMPACT_ATOMS: atom_id res chain seq x y z
N MET A 1 -3.27 33.00 -5.33
CA MET A 1 -2.43 33.64 -4.30
C MET A 1 -1.32 32.66 -3.92
N ASN A 2 -0.08 32.94 -4.32
CA ASN A 2 1.09 32.15 -3.93
C ASN A 2 1.41 32.46 -2.46
N ILE A 3 1.44 31.43 -1.61
CA ILE A 3 1.81 31.55 -0.20
C ILE A 3 3.27 31.04 -0.06
N PRO A 4 4.27 31.93 -0.04
CA PRO A 4 5.70 31.57 -0.08
C PRO A 4 6.21 30.86 1.19
N GLY A 5 5.41 30.79 2.27
CA GLY A 5 5.80 30.13 3.52
C GLY A 5 5.79 28.59 3.50
N ILE A 6 5.11 27.99 2.51
CA ILE A 6 4.89 26.54 2.40
C ILE A 6 6.10 25.82 1.75
N GLU A 7 6.88 26.50 0.92
CA GLU A 7 8.02 25.90 0.18
C GLU A 7 9.19 25.48 1.10
N PHE A 8 9.40 26.18 2.22
CA PHE A 8 10.40 25.79 3.22
C PHE A 8 9.91 24.69 4.17
N VAL A 9 8.61 24.68 4.49
CA VAL A 9 7.97 23.57 5.23
C VAL A 9 8.01 22.31 4.38
N ASP A 10 7.81 22.42 3.07
CA ASP A 10 8.08 21.34 2.10
C ASP A 10 9.54 20.88 2.16
N GLY A 11 10.51 21.78 2.17
CA GLY A 11 11.93 21.40 2.26
C GLY A 11 12.24 20.64 3.55
N LEU A 12 11.76 21.14 4.70
CA LEU A 12 12.03 20.54 6.01
C LEU A 12 11.25 19.23 6.23
N PHE A 13 9.98 19.15 5.81
CA PHE A 13 9.19 17.92 5.82
C PHE A 13 9.70 16.92 4.80
N SER A 14 10.16 17.37 3.63
CA SER A 14 10.79 16.48 2.65
C SER A 14 12.09 15.91 3.16
N VAL A 15 12.98 16.72 3.75
CA VAL A 15 14.23 16.20 4.33
C VAL A 15 13.94 15.29 5.53
N THR A 16 13.03 15.67 6.42
CA THR A 16 12.67 14.86 7.61
C THR A 16 11.95 13.57 7.22
N ALA A 17 11.06 13.60 6.24
CA ALA A 17 10.35 12.43 5.76
C ALA A 17 11.17 11.60 4.77
N ILE A 18 12.18 12.14 4.08
CA ILE A 18 13.21 11.37 3.36
C ILE A 18 14.08 10.62 4.38
N ILE A 19 14.51 11.28 5.45
CA ILE A 19 15.28 10.64 6.53
C ILE A 19 14.42 9.56 7.21
N LEU A 20 13.14 9.82 7.48
CA LEU A 20 12.26 8.85 8.13
C LEU A 20 11.76 7.75 7.20
N ALA A 21 11.59 7.99 5.90
CA ALA A 21 11.31 6.96 4.91
C ALA A 21 12.56 6.11 4.66
N ALA A 22 13.75 6.71 4.61
CA ALA A 22 15.02 5.99 4.54
C ALA A 22 15.26 5.16 5.80
N VAL A 23 15.01 5.71 6.99
CA VAL A 23 15.10 5.01 8.27
C VAL A 23 14.00 3.93 8.37
N GLY A 24 12.77 4.20 7.98
CA GLY A 24 11.66 3.25 7.99
C GLY A 24 11.88 2.09 7.01
N LEU A 25 12.33 2.37 5.79
CA LEU A 25 12.71 1.36 4.80
C LEU A 25 13.92 0.56 5.27
N PHE A 26 14.94 1.21 5.82
CA PHE A 26 16.13 0.58 6.40
C PHE A 26 15.78 -0.29 7.61
N LEU A 27 14.86 0.15 8.46
CA LEU A 27 14.37 -0.61 9.61
C LEU A 27 13.47 -1.78 9.17
N VAL A 28 12.64 -1.62 8.14
CA VAL A 28 11.88 -2.74 7.54
C VAL A 28 12.83 -3.77 6.93
N PHE A 29 13.91 -3.34 6.26
CA PHE A 29 14.93 -4.26 5.75
C PHE A 29 15.74 -4.93 6.86
N LEU A 30 16.05 -4.23 7.95
CA LEU A 30 16.71 -4.79 9.13
C LEU A 30 15.80 -5.78 9.88
N ASP A 31 14.51 -5.45 10.04
CA ASP A 31 13.53 -6.26 10.75
C ASP A 31 13.10 -7.48 9.94
N LEU A 32 12.98 -7.38 8.61
CA LEU A 32 12.87 -8.53 7.70
C LEU A 32 14.11 -9.44 7.76
N GLY A 33 15.27 -8.89 8.15
CA GLY A 33 16.49 -9.64 8.41
C GLY A 33 16.50 -10.36 9.76
N GLN A 34 15.74 -9.88 10.75
CA GLN A 34 15.68 -10.42 12.12
C GLN A 34 14.47 -11.35 12.37
N THR A 35 13.32 -11.09 11.74
CA THR A 35 12.08 -11.89 11.82
C THR A 35 12.15 -13.20 11.00
N ALA A 36 13.26 -13.44 10.31
CA ALA A 36 13.55 -14.71 9.65
C ALA A 36 13.97 -15.80 10.67
N ASP A 37 13.05 -16.14 11.58
CA ASP A 37 13.11 -17.13 12.66
C ASP A 37 14.39 -17.15 13.54
N ALA A 38 14.13 -17.07 14.85
CA ALA A 38 15.04 -17.39 15.94
C ALA A 38 16.10 -18.46 15.57
N GLY A 39 17.34 -18.01 15.34
CA GLY A 39 18.52 -18.88 15.22
C GLY A 39 19.34 -18.79 13.92
N GLY A 40 18.92 -18.04 12.89
CA GLY A 40 19.78 -17.83 11.73
C GLY A 40 19.29 -16.75 10.78
N GLY A 41 20.07 -15.67 10.63
CA GLY A 41 19.69 -14.51 9.80
C GLY A 41 19.37 -14.82 8.33
N LEU A 42 19.03 -13.79 7.54
CA LEU A 42 18.56 -13.84 6.14
C LEU A 42 19.16 -14.97 5.28
N ARG A 43 20.47 -15.21 5.39
CA ARG A 43 21.19 -16.28 4.66
C ARG A 43 20.71 -17.69 5.00
N ALA A 44 20.43 -18.00 6.26
CA ALA A 44 19.93 -19.30 6.69
C ALA A 44 18.47 -19.51 6.24
N ALA A 45 17.64 -18.47 6.32
CA ALA A 45 16.28 -18.49 5.80
C ALA A 45 16.24 -18.67 4.27
N LEU A 46 17.09 -17.94 3.54
CA LEU A 46 17.26 -18.13 2.10
C LEU A 46 17.74 -19.54 1.77
N ARG A 47 18.71 -20.08 2.51
CA ARG A 47 19.19 -21.46 2.32
C ARG A 47 18.10 -22.51 2.57
N LYS A 48 17.29 -22.34 3.62
CA LYS A 48 16.16 -23.22 3.95
C LYS A 48 15.05 -23.14 2.89
N GLY A 49 14.72 -21.93 2.44
CA GLY A 49 13.79 -21.72 1.32
C GLY A 49 14.29 -22.36 0.03
N TRP A 50 15.61 -22.27 -0.24
CA TRP A 50 16.25 -22.85 -1.42
C TRP A 50 16.26 -24.38 -1.41
N ALA A 51 16.60 -24.99 -0.28
CA ALA A 51 16.55 -26.44 -0.11
C ALA A 51 15.13 -26.97 -0.33
N GLY A 52 14.12 -26.31 0.26
CA GLY A 52 12.72 -26.66 0.05
C GLY A 52 12.26 -26.54 -1.41
N LEU A 53 12.76 -25.53 -2.15
CA LEU A 53 12.47 -25.37 -3.59
C LEU A 53 13.12 -26.45 -4.46
N ALA A 54 14.35 -26.87 -4.13
CA ALA A 54 15.06 -27.92 -4.84
C ALA A 54 14.36 -29.29 -4.70
N ASP A 55 13.92 -29.63 -3.48
CA ASP A 55 13.29 -30.92 -3.17
C ASP A 55 11.82 -31.02 -3.64
N THR A 56 11.19 -29.88 -3.97
CA THR A 56 9.78 -29.85 -4.38
C THR A 56 9.62 -30.23 -5.84
N GLY A 57 8.79 -31.24 -6.16
CA GLY A 57 8.47 -31.62 -7.55
C GLY A 57 7.86 -30.47 -8.38
N TRP A 58 8.16 -30.41 -9.68
CA TRP A 58 7.71 -29.32 -10.59
C TRP A 58 6.20 -29.08 -10.54
N ARG A 59 5.43 -30.16 -10.39
CA ARG A 59 3.97 -30.12 -10.31
C ARG A 59 3.42 -29.50 -9.01
N LEU A 60 4.24 -29.36 -7.97
CA LEU A 60 3.87 -28.82 -6.66
C LEU A 60 4.40 -27.39 -6.44
N LEU A 61 5.32 -26.93 -7.30
CA LEU A 61 5.98 -25.64 -7.18
C LEU A 61 5.01 -24.44 -7.18
N PRO A 62 3.98 -24.37 -8.06
CA PRO A 62 3.01 -23.27 -8.01
C PRO A 62 2.23 -23.23 -6.68
N GLY A 63 1.81 -24.39 -6.18
CA GLY A 63 1.11 -24.49 -4.91
C GLY A 63 1.98 -24.10 -3.71
N LEU A 64 3.28 -24.41 -3.76
CA LEU A 64 4.25 -23.99 -2.75
C LEU A 64 4.45 -22.47 -2.75
N VAL A 65 4.65 -21.85 -3.92
CA VAL A 65 4.83 -20.40 -4.05
C VAL A 65 3.60 -19.65 -3.57
N ALA A 66 2.41 -20.08 -4.00
CA ALA A 66 1.15 -19.44 -3.64
C ALA A 66 0.86 -19.56 -2.12
N ARG A 67 1.13 -20.74 -1.54
CA ARG A 67 1.04 -20.96 -0.08
C ARG A 67 2.05 -20.11 0.68
N GLN A 68 3.31 -20.05 0.23
CA GLN A 68 4.33 -19.25 0.90
C GLN A 68 4.01 -17.76 0.83
N LEU A 69 3.53 -17.26 -0.30
CA LEU A 69 3.04 -15.89 -0.44
C LEU A 69 1.93 -15.61 0.58
N ALA A 70 0.88 -16.44 0.61
CA ALA A 70 -0.23 -16.25 1.54
C ALA A 70 0.22 -16.25 3.02
N VAL A 71 1.07 -17.20 3.41
CA VAL A 71 1.59 -17.29 4.79
C VAL A 71 2.47 -16.10 5.14
N ARG A 72 3.36 -15.67 4.24
CA ARG A 72 4.25 -14.53 4.47
C ARG A 72 3.48 -13.20 4.50
N SER A 73 2.48 -13.04 3.64
CA SER A 73 1.59 -11.88 3.67
C SER A 73 0.76 -11.83 4.95
N ASP A 74 0.20 -12.96 5.40
CA ASP A 74 -0.54 -13.02 6.66
C ASP A 74 0.37 -12.67 7.85
N ALA A 75 1.59 -13.22 7.88
CA ALA A 75 2.59 -12.90 8.92
C ALA A 75 3.01 -11.42 8.90
N PHE A 76 3.22 -10.85 7.71
CA PHE A 76 3.54 -9.43 7.55
C PHE A 76 2.41 -8.53 8.06
N ILE A 77 1.16 -8.83 7.67
CA ILE A 77 -0.02 -8.07 8.10
C ILE A 77 -0.20 -8.20 9.61
N GLU A 78 -0.03 -9.40 10.16
CA GLU A 78 -0.15 -9.60 11.61
C GLU A 78 0.92 -8.82 12.37
N HIS A 79 2.18 -8.85 11.92
CA HIS A 79 3.29 -8.13 12.58
C HIS A 79 3.15 -6.61 12.52
N TRP A 80 2.82 -6.06 11.34
CA TRP A 80 2.79 -4.61 11.14
C TRP A 80 1.44 -3.97 11.44
N PHE A 81 0.32 -4.67 11.24
CA PHE A 81 -1.03 -4.14 11.45
C PHE A 81 -1.77 -4.79 12.62
N GLY A 82 -1.47 -6.04 12.95
CA GLY A 82 -2.18 -6.82 13.97
C GLY A 82 -1.62 -6.69 15.38
N GLN A 83 -0.29 -6.68 15.51
CA GLN A 83 0.50 -6.59 16.74
C GLN A 83 1.25 -5.26 16.83
N SER A 84 0.77 -4.23 16.14
CA SER A 84 1.49 -2.97 16.05
C SER A 84 1.67 -2.25 17.39
N GLU A 85 0.82 -2.55 18.38
CA GLU A 85 0.97 -2.08 19.76
C GLU A 85 2.22 -2.69 20.43
N ASP A 86 2.54 -3.95 20.10
CA ASP A 86 3.71 -4.68 20.60
C ASP A 86 4.97 -4.41 19.74
N ASN A 87 4.79 -3.94 18.50
CA ASN A 87 5.88 -3.49 17.64
C ASN A 87 6.38 -2.12 18.09
N MET A 88 7.43 -2.12 18.90
CA MET A 88 8.05 -0.90 19.45
C MET A 88 8.39 0.12 18.35
N LEU A 89 8.81 -0.30 17.16
CA LEU A 89 9.15 0.62 16.08
C LEU A 89 7.91 1.32 15.52
N ALA A 90 6.89 0.56 15.12
CA ALA A 90 5.67 1.14 14.55
C ALA A 90 4.95 2.05 15.56
N SER A 91 4.84 1.60 16.81
CA SER A 91 4.21 2.35 17.90
C SER A 91 4.97 3.64 18.23
N ASN A 92 6.30 3.57 18.40
CA ASN A 92 7.10 4.75 18.74
C ASN A 92 7.13 5.78 17.61
N VAL A 93 7.24 5.34 16.35
CA VAL A 93 7.22 6.24 15.20
C VAL A 93 5.84 6.90 15.06
N PHE A 94 4.76 6.14 15.23
CA PHE A 94 3.40 6.68 15.23
C PHE A 94 3.20 7.74 16.33
N MET A 95 3.63 7.44 17.56
CA MET A 95 3.55 8.36 18.68
C MET A 95 4.36 9.64 18.44
N ALA A 96 5.63 9.50 18.02
CA ALA A 96 6.49 10.64 17.73
C ALA A 96 5.89 11.52 16.63
N MET A 97 5.34 10.91 15.57
CA MET A 97 4.69 11.63 14.49
C MET A 97 3.46 12.40 14.97
N THR A 98 2.55 11.72 15.65
CA THR A 98 1.23 12.26 15.96
C THR A 98 1.26 13.25 17.14
N LEU A 99 2.16 13.05 18.11
CA LEU A 99 2.22 13.87 19.32
C LEU A 99 3.30 14.94 19.30
N VAL A 100 4.32 14.83 18.43
CA VAL A 100 5.43 15.79 18.38
C VAL A 100 5.50 16.46 17.02
N VAL A 101 5.71 15.68 15.96
CA VAL A 101 6.00 16.22 14.63
C VAL A 101 4.80 16.99 14.07
N ILE A 102 3.61 16.39 14.05
CA ILE A 102 2.40 17.03 13.48
C ILE A 102 1.97 18.27 14.29
N PRO A 103 1.92 18.24 15.64
CA PRO A 103 1.62 19.43 16.43
C PRO A 103 2.60 20.58 16.19
N LEU A 104 3.90 20.28 16.14
CA LEU A 104 4.92 21.29 15.85
C LEU A 104 4.76 21.85 14.43
N ALA A 105 4.45 20.99 13.45
CA ALA A 105 4.12 21.39 12.08
C ALA A 105 2.96 22.39 12.05
N ALA A 106 1.89 22.06 12.77
CA ALA A 106 0.67 22.85 12.82
C ALA A 106 0.91 24.21 13.47
N LEU A 107 1.70 24.25 14.55
CA LEU A 107 2.12 25.49 15.20
C LEU A 107 2.95 26.37 14.26
N VAL A 108 3.98 25.80 13.62
CA VAL A 108 4.82 26.54 12.67
C VAL A 108 4.00 27.06 11.49
N ASN A 109 3.07 26.26 10.97
CA ASN A 109 2.15 26.68 9.91
C ASN A 109 1.29 27.87 10.34
N MET A 110 0.71 27.83 11.54
CA MET A 110 -0.06 28.94 12.10
C MET A 110 0.79 30.21 12.27
N LEU A 111 1.98 30.09 12.84
CA LEU A 111 2.90 31.22 13.07
C LEU A 111 3.36 31.89 11.75
N ARG A 112 3.36 31.15 10.65
CA ARG A 112 3.69 31.64 9.30
C ARG A 112 2.49 32.21 8.54
N GLY A 113 1.33 32.34 9.18
CA GLY A 113 0.11 32.86 8.56
C GLY A 113 -0.71 31.82 7.78
N GLY A 114 -0.40 30.53 7.93
CA GLY A 114 -1.21 29.43 7.43
C GLY A 114 -2.44 29.15 8.32
N SER A 115 -3.28 28.20 7.91
CA SER A 115 -4.48 27.83 8.67
C SER A 115 -4.15 27.33 10.09
N ALA A 116 -4.78 27.95 11.09
CA ALA A 116 -4.68 27.55 12.50
C ALA A 116 -5.50 26.30 12.84
N PHE A 117 -6.30 25.78 11.91
CA PHE A 117 -7.28 24.73 12.17
C PHE A 117 -6.68 23.48 12.82
N LEU A 118 -5.63 22.91 12.22
CA LEU A 118 -5.00 21.69 12.73
C LEU A 118 -4.40 21.90 14.13
N PHE A 119 -3.82 23.08 14.38
CA PHE A 119 -3.26 23.42 15.68
C PHE A 119 -4.36 23.53 16.75
N LEU A 120 -5.48 24.17 16.43
CA LEU A 120 -6.64 24.27 17.32
C LEU A 120 -7.25 22.90 17.61
N VAL A 121 -7.30 22.00 16.63
CA VAL A 121 -7.77 20.62 16.84
C VAL A 121 -6.83 19.88 17.80
N VAL A 122 -5.51 19.97 17.62
CA VAL A 122 -4.54 19.34 18.53
C VAL A 122 -4.68 19.91 19.95
N LEU A 123 -4.86 21.22 20.08
CA LEU A 123 -5.09 21.87 21.38
C LEU A 123 -6.40 21.38 22.03
N ALA A 124 -7.46 21.20 21.25
CA ALA A 124 -8.73 20.66 21.74
C ALA A 124 -8.59 19.19 22.19
N ILE A 125 -7.82 18.37 21.46
CA ILE A 125 -7.50 16.99 21.88
C ILE A 125 -6.75 17.01 23.22
N PHE A 126 -5.77 17.91 23.38
CA PHE A 126 -5.03 18.05 24.63
C PHE A 126 -5.94 18.48 25.79
N ALA A 127 -6.81 19.46 25.57
CA ALA A 127 -7.79 19.88 26.57
C ALA A 127 -8.76 18.74 26.96
N ALA A 128 -9.24 17.97 25.97
CA ALA A 128 -10.08 16.80 26.21
C ALA A 128 -9.34 15.71 27.01
N TYR A 129 -8.04 15.52 26.77
CA TYR A 129 -7.21 14.58 27.51
C TYR A 129 -7.03 15.00 28.99
N VAL A 130 -6.76 16.28 29.24
CA VAL A 130 -6.70 16.83 30.60
C VAL A 130 -8.05 16.67 31.32
N LEU A 131 -9.15 16.95 30.62
CA LEU A 131 -10.50 16.73 31.16
C LEU A 131 -10.71 15.25 31.52
N LEU A 132 -10.22 14.33 30.69
CA LEU A 132 -10.33 12.90 30.93
C LEU A 132 -9.58 12.45 32.19
N MET A 133 -8.38 13.01 32.44
CA MET A 133 -7.63 12.76 33.67
C MET A 133 -8.42 13.19 34.91
N ILE A 134 -9.06 14.35 34.87
CA ILE A 134 -9.85 14.88 36.01
C ILE A 134 -11.12 14.06 36.22
N LEU A 135 -11.85 13.71 35.15
CA LEU A 135 -13.12 12.96 35.24
C LEU A 135 -12.94 11.47 35.50
N GLY A 136 -11.76 10.91 35.20
CA GLY A 136 -11.46 9.48 35.38
C GLY A 136 -11.59 8.99 36.82
N GLU A 137 -11.41 9.89 37.80
CA GLU A 137 -11.52 9.57 39.22
C GLU A 137 -12.98 9.48 39.72
N MET A 138 -13.94 9.99 38.94
CA MET A 138 -15.34 10.05 39.34
C MET A 138 -16.13 8.83 38.86
N ARG A 139 -16.59 7.98 39.80
CA ARG A 139 -17.42 6.79 39.48
C ARG A 139 -18.72 7.13 38.73
N ARG A 140 -19.26 8.34 38.91
CA ARG A 140 -20.47 8.83 38.20
C ARG A 140 -20.20 9.27 36.76
N ALA A 141 -18.95 9.57 36.39
CA ALA A 141 -18.58 10.07 35.06
C ALA A 141 -18.13 8.97 34.08
N GLN A 142 -18.10 7.70 34.49
CA GLN A 142 -17.54 6.60 33.69
C GLN A 142 -18.03 6.53 32.23
N LYS A 143 -19.32 6.78 31.97
CA LYS A 143 -19.86 6.81 30.60
C LYS A 143 -19.31 7.97 29.77
N LEU A 144 -19.18 9.14 30.39
CA LEU A 144 -18.62 10.33 29.75
C LEU A 144 -17.12 10.16 29.50
N THR A 145 -16.38 9.63 30.47
CA THR A 145 -14.96 9.29 30.33
C THR A 145 -14.75 8.30 29.17
N ALA A 146 -15.57 7.25 29.06
CA ALA A 146 -15.49 6.31 27.95
C ALA A 146 -15.76 6.97 26.59
N PHE A 147 -16.74 7.87 26.50
CA PHE A 147 -17.04 8.61 25.28
C PHE A 147 -15.87 9.53 24.88
N ILE A 148 -15.32 10.29 25.82
CA ILE A 148 -14.17 11.17 25.57
C ILE A 148 -12.95 10.34 25.15
N SER A 149 -12.69 9.18 25.78
CA SER A 149 -11.60 8.28 25.35
C SER A 149 -11.75 7.85 23.89
N VAL A 150 -12.97 7.44 23.48
CA VAL A 150 -13.24 7.04 22.10
C VAL A 150 -13.08 8.21 21.14
N ALA A 151 -13.52 9.41 21.52
CA ALA A 151 -13.37 10.61 20.71
C ALA A 151 -11.89 11.01 20.55
N ILE A 152 -11.10 10.97 21.62
CA ILE A 152 -9.65 11.21 21.58
C ILE A 152 -8.98 10.15 20.72
N PHE A 153 -9.31 8.88 20.90
CA PHE A 153 -8.77 7.81 20.06
C PHE A 153 -9.08 8.05 18.57
N ALA A 154 -10.34 8.33 18.23
CA ALA A 154 -10.72 8.64 16.85
C ALA A 154 -9.98 9.87 16.31
N ALA A 155 -9.82 10.90 17.14
CA ALA A 155 -9.13 12.12 16.74
C ALA A 155 -7.64 11.89 16.48
N VAL A 156 -6.95 11.22 17.39
CA VAL A 156 -5.49 10.98 17.32
C VAL A 156 -5.15 9.95 16.25
N PHE A 157 -5.88 8.84 16.19
CA PHE A 157 -5.53 7.70 15.33
C PHE A 157 -6.12 7.77 13.92
N PHE A 158 -7.26 8.45 13.72
CA PHE A 158 -7.87 8.59 12.39
C PHE A 158 -7.80 10.02 11.87
N PHE A 159 -8.30 10.98 12.65
CA PHE A 159 -8.51 12.33 12.13
C PHE A 159 -7.19 13.05 11.86
N VAL A 160 -6.25 13.10 12.81
CA VAL A 160 -4.98 13.83 12.65
C VAL A 160 -4.15 13.28 11.47
N PRO A 161 -3.76 11.99 11.42
CA PRO A 161 -3.00 11.47 10.29
C PRO A 161 -3.79 11.51 8.99
N GLY A 162 -5.11 11.25 9.02
CA GLY A 162 -5.97 11.31 7.85
C GLY A 162 -6.14 12.71 7.26
N TYR A 163 -6.24 13.73 8.12
CA TYR A 163 -6.31 15.13 7.70
C TYR A 163 -4.99 15.57 7.07
N VAL A 164 -3.85 15.27 7.71
CA VAL A 164 -2.53 15.62 7.16
C VAL A 164 -2.31 14.89 5.83
N PHE A 165 -2.64 13.61 5.75
CA PHE A 165 -2.60 12.84 4.49
C PHE A 165 -3.46 13.48 3.39
N THR A 166 -4.70 13.84 3.70
CA THR A 166 -5.64 14.43 2.74
C THR A 166 -5.18 15.82 2.30
N SER A 167 -4.67 16.63 3.23
CA SER A 167 -4.15 17.96 2.91
C SER A 167 -2.89 17.89 2.03
N LEU A 168 -1.93 17.03 2.42
CA LEU A 168 -0.69 16.84 1.67
C LEU A 168 -0.99 16.29 0.27
N THR A 169 -1.83 15.26 0.18
CA THR A 169 -2.20 14.67 -1.10
C THR A 169 -2.97 15.63 -2.00
N GLY A 170 -3.88 16.43 -1.43
CA GLY A 170 -4.59 17.47 -2.18
C GLY A 170 -3.62 18.47 -2.81
N ARG A 171 -2.49 18.73 -2.16
CA ARG A 171 -1.43 19.57 -2.71
C ARG A 171 -0.58 18.85 -3.75
N LEU A 172 -0.20 17.59 -3.51
CA LEU A 172 0.56 16.77 -4.47
C LEU A 172 -0.17 16.62 -5.81
N LEU A 173 -1.49 16.51 -5.79
CA LEU A 173 -2.33 16.45 -7.00
C LEU A 173 -2.24 17.73 -7.86
N ASN A 174 -1.78 18.85 -7.29
CA ASN A 174 -1.61 20.14 -7.97
C ASN A 174 -0.14 20.48 -8.25
N MET A 175 0.81 19.61 -7.88
CA MET A 175 2.25 19.80 -8.12
C MET A 175 2.69 19.17 -9.44
N PRO A 176 3.82 19.61 -10.02
CA PRO A 176 4.47 18.89 -11.11
C PRO A 176 4.78 17.44 -10.70
N ILE A 177 4.56 16.49 -11.62
CA ILE A 177 4.53 15.06 -11.28
C ILE A 177 5.82 14.54 -10.62
N GLY A 178 6.99 15.02 -11.04
CA GLY A 178 8.26 14.62 -10.41
C GLY A 178 8.34 14.98 -8.93
N HIS A 179 7.83 16.16 -8.54
CA HIS A 179 7.76 16.57 -7.14
C HIS A 179 6.63 15.83 -6.40
N ALA A 180 5.51 15.61 -7.08
CA ALA A 180 4.38 14.89 -6.51
C ALA A 180 4.73 13.44 -6.15
N VAL A 181 5.55 12.76 -6.97
CA VAL A 181 6.06 11.41 -6.69
C VAL A 181 6.96 11.40 -5.46
N LEU A 182 7.92 12.32 -5.35
CA LEU A 182 8.77 12.43 -4.16
C LEU A 182 7.94 12.72 -2.91
N GLY A 183 6.98 13.63 -3.01
CA GLY A 183 6.06 13.93 -1.90
C GLY A 183 5.13 12.77 -1.54
N SER A 184 4.78 11.89 -2.49
CA SER A 184 3.96 10.70 -2.22
C SER A 184 4.67 9.70 -1.29
N ILE A 185 6.01 9.62 -1.34
CA ILE A 185 6.82 8.81 -0.42
C ILE A 185 6.64 9.30 1.02
N LEU A 186 6.42 10.60 1.22
CA LEU A 186 6.23 11.23 2.52
C LEU A 186 4.80 11.06 3.04
N ALA A 187 3.82 11.02 2.13
CA ALA A 187 2.41 10.84 2.47
C ALA A 187 2.04 9.37 2.74
N ALA A 188 2.77 8.41 2.18
CA ALA A 188 2.49 6.98 2.34
C ALA A 188 2.53 6.49 3.82
N PRO A 189 3.49 6.91 4.68
CA PRO A 189 3.47 6.59 6.11
C PRO A 189 2.23 7.11 6.84
N LEU A 190 1.71 8.29 6.48
CA LEU A 190 0.49 8.81 7.08
C LEU A 190 -0.73 7.96 6.71
N LEU A 191 -0.80 7.53 5.44
CA LEU A 191 -1.82 6.59 4.99
C LEU A 191 -1.70 5.24 5.72
N TYR A 192 -0.47 4.75 5.91
CA TYR A 192 -0.21 3.54 6.69
C TYR A 192 -0.79 3.66 8.11
N PHE A 193 -0.58 4.76 8.81
CA PHE A 193 -1.14 4.95 10.16
C PHE A 193 -2.67 4.96 10.20
N VAL A 194 -3.31 5.56 9.18
CA VAL A 194 -4.77 5.52 9.05
C VAL A 194 -5.25 4.08 8.81
N CYS A 195 -4.59 3.34 7.92
CA CYS A 195 -4.92 1.96 7.62
C CYS A 195 -4.70 1.02 8.82
N GLN A 196 -3.59 1.21 9.55
CA GLN A 196 -3.28 0.50 10.78
C GLN A 196 -4.37 0.73 11.83
N SER A 197 -4.74 1.98 12.07
CA SER A 197 -5.80 2.35 13.00
C SER A 197 -7.15 1.76 12.61
N ALA A 198 -7.46 1.75 11.31
CA ALA A 198 -8.67 1.12 10.77
C ALA A 198 -8.72 -0.38 11.03
N VAL A 199 -7.61 -1.10 10.83
CA VAL A 199 -7.52 -2.55 11.11
C VAL A 199 -7.68 -2.84 12.59
N LEU A 200 -7.04 -2.07 13.47
CA LEU A 200 -7.19 -2.20 14.93
C LEU A 200 -8.63 -1.97 15.37
N ALA A 201 -9.27 -0.90 14.90
CA ALA A 201 -10.66 -0.60 15.21
C ALA A 201 -11.62 -1.69 14.72
N ALA A 202 -11.42 -2.18 13.49
CA ALA A 202 -12.20 -3.28 12.93
C ALA A 202 -12.07 -4.56 13.77
N ARG A 203 -10.86 -4.92 14.19
CA ARG A 203 -10.59 -6.09 15.05
C ARG A 203 -11.23 -5.94 16.44
N LEU A 204 -11.14 -4.77 17.06
CA LEU A 204 -11.78 -4.46 18.34
C LEU A 204 -13.31 -4.59 18.24
N GLY A 205 -13.90 -4.07 17.16
CA GLY A 205 -15.31 -4.24 16.86
C GLY A 205 -15.71 -5.71 16.62
N ALA A 206 -14.88 -6.45 15.88
CA ALA A 206 -15.13 -7.85 15.56
C ALA A 206 -15.13 -8.74 16.82
N ARG A 207 -14.18 -8.51 17.76
CA ARG A 207 -14.08 -9.24 19.05
C ARG A 207 -15.32 -9.08 19.92
N ARG A 208 -16.00 -7.93 19.88
CA ARG A 208 -17.23 -7.68 20.66
C ARG A 208 -18.46 -8.41 20.14
N LEU A 209 -18.42 -8.89 18.91
CA LEU A 209 -19.61 -9.37 18.17
C LEU A 209 -19.58 -10.89 17.89
N GLN A 210 -18.85 -11.70 18.68
CA GLN A 210 -18.72 -13.19 18.59
C GLN A 210 -18.81 -13.76 17.16
N ALA A 211 -17.67 -13.90 16.49
CA ALA A 211 -17.60 -14.07 15.02
C ALA A 211 -17.85 -15.49 14.49
N GLY A 212 -18.64 -15.61 13.41
CA GLY A 212 -18.77 -16.80 12.56
C GLY A 212 -17.80 -16.85 11.36
N PRO A 213 -17.84 -17.91 10.51
CA PRO A 213 -16.81 -18.20 9.51
C PRO A 213 -16.75 -17.24 8.30
N LEU A 214 -17.88 -16.65 7.88
CA LEU A 214 -17.88 -15.63 6.81
C LEU A 214 -17.21 -14.32 7.26
N LYS A 215 -17.30 -14.01 8.55
CA LYS A 215 -16.75 -12.79 9.14
C LYS A 215 -15.23 -12.84 9.23
N SER A 216 -14.64 -14.01 9.49
CA SER A 216 -13.17 -14.17 9.52
C SER A 216 -12.52 -13.98 8.16
N VAL A 217 -13.20 -14.36 7.07
CA VAL A 217 -12.75 -14.08 5.70
C VAL A 217 -12.78 -12.58 5.43
N LEU A 218 -13.86 -11.90 5.79
CA LEU A 218 -13.99 -10.45 5.60
C LEU A 218 -12.96 -9.65 6.42
N ASP A 219 -12.75 -10.01 7.68
CA ASP A 219 -11.76 -9.36 8.55
C ASP A 219 -10.35 -9.46 7.94
N ARG A 220 -10.02 -10.64 7.40
CA ARG A 220 -8.74 -10.90 6.73
C ARG A 220 -8.62 -10.11 5.42
N GLN A 221 -9.65 -10.12 4.59
CA GLN A 221 -9.67 -9.40 3.32
C GLN A 221 -9.56 -7.88 3.53
N PHE A 222 -10.23 -7.36 4.57
CA PHE A 222 -10.11 -5.97 4.98
C PHE A 222 -8.68 -5.63 5.41
N ALA A 223 -8.04 -6.48 6.20
CA ALA A 223 -6.65 -6.28 6.62
C ALA A 223 -5.67 -6.28 5.43
N VAL A 224 -5.84 -7.19 4.47
CA VAL A 224 -5.03 -7.23 3.23
C VAL A 224 -5.27 -5.98 2.39
N PHE A 225 -6.53 -5.59 2.20
CA PHE A 225 -6.90 -4.37 1.51
C PHE A 225 -6.23 -3.15 2.14
N ALA A 226 -6.42 -2.94 3.45
CA ALA A 226 -5.84 -1.82 4.19
C ALA A 226 -4.30 -1.82 4.13
N ALA A 227 -3.66 -2.99 4.27
CA ALA A 227 -2.20 -3.11 4.20
C ALA A 227 -1.63 -2.81 2.81
N SER A 228 -2.43 -3.01 1.76
CA SER A 228 -2.01 -2.69 0.38
C SER A 228 -2.08 -1.20 0.04
N LEU A 229 -2.95 -0.43 0.69
CA LEU A 229 -3.25 0.97 0.31
C LEU A 229 -2.02 1.90 0.28
N PRO A 230 -1.08 1.86 1.24
CA PRO A 230 0.14 2.67 1.17
C PRO A 230 0.98 2.37 -0.09
N PHE A 231 1.08 1.10 -0.47
CA PHE A 231 1.79 0.69 -1.69
C PHE A 231 1.04 1.07 -2.95
N VAL A 232 -0.29 0.91 -2.95
CA VAL A 232 -1.16 1.34 -4.05
C VAL A 232 -1.05 2.84 -4.28
N TYR A 233 -0.95 3.63 -3.22
CA TYR A 233 -0.74 5.07 -3.31
C TYR A 233 0.56 5.43 -4.02
N LEU A 234 1.67 4.81 -3.63
CA LEU A 234 2.96 5.00 -4.32
C LEU A 234 2.89 4.53 -5.78
N ALA A 235 2.28 3.38 -6.02
CA ALA A 235 2.13 2.82 -7.36
C ALA A 235 1.23 3.71 -8.25
N THR A 236 0.23 4.39 -7.67
CA THR A 236 -0.63 5.35 -8.37
C THR A 236 0.17 6.56 -8.84
N TYR A 237 1.02 7.14 -7.98
CA TYR A 237 1.94 8.21 -8.40
C TYR A 237 3.02 7.71 -9.37
N GLY A 238 3.47 6.47 -9.22
CA GLY A 238 4.35 5.82 -10.19
C GLY A 238 3.72 5.66 -11.57
N ALA A 239 2.44 5.28 -11.64
CA ALA A 239 1.68 5.19 -12.88
C ALA A 239 1.48 6.55 -13.55
N PHE A 240 1.22 7.59 -12.75
CA PHE A 240 1.19 8.95 -13.24
C PHE A 240 2.54 9.39 -13.84
N LEU A 241 3.65 9.10 -13.16
CA LEU A 241 4.99 9.39 -13.66
C LEU A 241 5.30 8.61 -14.94
N ALA A 242 5.00 7.31 -14.98
CA ALA A 242 5.22 6.46 -16.14
C ALA A 242 4.44 7.00 -17.36
N GLY A 243 3.19 7.40 -17.16
CA GLY A 243 2.38 8.01 -18.21
C GLY A 243 2.91 9.35 -18.70
N HIS A 244 3.41 10.19 -17.79
CA HIS A 244 4.02 11.47 -18.15
C HIS A 244 5.34 11.31 -18.92
N LEU A 245 6.16 10.31 -18.55
CA LEU A 245 7.40 9.99 -19.26
C LEU A 245 7.12 9.39 -20.65
N ALA A 246 6.04 8.61 -20.79
CA ALA A 246 5.66 8.00 -22.06
C ALA A 246 5.03 9.00 -23.03
N VAL A 247 4.24 9.97 -22.54
CA VAL A 247 3.57 10.99 -23.36
C VAL A 247 3.61 12.34 -22.62
N ALA A 248 4.61 13.16 -22.94
CA ALA A 248 4.87 14.43 -22.25
C ALA A 248 3.77 15.49 -22.44
N ASP A 249 3.00 15.41 -23.54
CA ASP A 249 2.07 16.47 -23.96
C ASP A 249 0.63 16.32 -23.46
N LEU A 250 0.28 15.25 -22.73
CA LEU A 250 -1.09 15.04 -22.26
C LEU A 250 -1.33 15.73 -20.90
N PRO A 251 -2.33 16.63 -20.77
CA PRO A 251 -2.66 17.27 -19.51
C PRO A 251 -3.13 16.24 -18.50
N MET A 252 -2.36 16.08 -17.42
CA MET A 252 -2.64 15.11 -16.38
C MET A 252 -3.79 15.62 -15.50
N HIS A 253 -4.96 14.99 -15.60
CA HIS A 253 -6.10 15.30 -14.74
C HIS A 253 -6.02 14.48 -13.45
N SER A 254 -5.01 14.71 -12.62
CA SER A 254 -4.92 14.08 -11.30
C SER A 254 -5.92 14.69 -10.34
N ASN A 255 -6.99 13.95 -10.05
CA ASN A 255 -8.01 14.36 -9.09
C ASN A 255 -8.24 13.28 -8.01
N TRP A 256 -8.89 13.69 -6.93
CA TRP A 256 -9.22 12.79 -5.83
C TRP A 256 -10.08 11.59 -6.25
N ARG A 257 -10.97 11.76 -7.23
CA ARG A 257 -11.86 10.69 -7.70
C ARG A 257 -11.06 9.57 -8.36
N MET A 258 -10.11 9.90 -9.24
CA MET A 258 -9.23 8.93 -9.89
C MET A 258 -8.34 8.20 -8.88
N MET A 259 -7.79 8.92 -7.90
CA MET A 259 -6.94 8.32 -6.90
C MET A 259 -7.71 7.36 -5.98
N LEU A 260 -8.92 7.74 -5.55
CA LEU A 260 -9.79 6.85 -4.77
C LEU A 260 -10.26 5.63 -5.59
N ALA A 261 -10.56 5.81 -6.88
CA ALA A 261 -10.88 4.70 -7.77
C ALA A 261 -9.70 3.73 -7.91
N SER A 262 -8.48 4.24 -8.04
CA SER A 262 -7.24 3.45 -8.05
C SER A 262 -7.04 2.68 -6.74
N PHE A 263 -7.25 3.34 -5.59
CA PHE A 263 -7.15 2.73 -4.26
C PHE A 263 -8.09 1.53 -4.12
N LEU A 264 -9.36 1.74 -4.48
CA LEU A 264 -10.38 0.71 -4.39
C LEU A 264 -10.07 -0.43 -5.35
N ALA A 265 -9.85 -0.14 -6.63
CA ALA A 265 -9.65 -1.17 -7.65
C ALA A 265 -8.37 -1.99 -7.38
N THR A 266 -7.24 -1.32 -7.12
CA THR A 266 -5.95 -1.99 -6.94
C THR A 266 -5.83 -2.65 -5.58
N GLY A 267 -6.35 -2.01 -4.52
CA GLY A 267 -6.38 -2.60 -3.19
C GLY A 267 -7.25 -3.86 -3.14
N LEU A 268 -8.43 -3.83 -3.77
CA LEU A 268 -9.29 -5.01 -3.89
C LEU A 268 -8.64 -6.07 -4.76
N ALA A 269 -7.96 -5.70 -5.86
CA ALA A 269 -7.23 -6.63 -6.69
C ALA A 269 -6.12 -7.36 -5.91
N ALA A 270 -5.42 -6.68 -5.00
CA ALA A 270 -4.43 -7.30 -4.12
C ALA A 270 -5.09 -8.33 -3.18
N ALA A 271 -6.22 -7.97 -2.58
CA ALA A 271 -6.98 -8.83 -1.69
C ALA A 271 -7.52 -10.10 -2.40
N ILE A 272 -8.09 -9.92 -3.60
CA ILE A 272 -8.58 -10.98 -4.48
C ILE A 272 -7.43 -11.89 -4.93
N THR A 273 -6.30 -11.32 -5.35
CA THR A 273 -5.13 -12.08 -5.80
C THR A 273 -4.59 -12.96 -4.68
N LEU A 274 -4.47 -12.40 -3.47
CA LEU A 274 -3.97 -13.17 -2.32
C LEU A 274 -4.96 -14.28 -1.93
N GLU A 275 -6.27 -14.05 -2.01
CA GLU A 275 -7.28 -15.08 -1.77
C GLU A 275 -7.24 -16.20 -2.80
N ALA A 276 -7.09 -15.84 -4.07
CA ALA A 276 -6.98 -16.80 -5.17
C ALA A 276 -5.68 -17.62 -5.09
N ALA A 277 -4.61 -17.04 -4.53
CA ALA A 277 -3.34 -17.73 -4.26
C ALA A 277 -3.40 -18.71 -3.07
N ARG A 278 -4.43 -18.67 -2.21
CA ARG A 278 -4.51 -19.59 -1.07
C ARG A 278 -4.76 -21.03 -1.56
N PRO A 279 -3.97 -22.01 -1.07
CA PRO A 279 -4.14 -23.40 -1.46
C PRO A 279 -5.52 -23.91 -1.05
N HIS A 280 -6.20 -24.60 -1.98
CA HIS A 280 -7.45 -25.33 -1.76
C HIS A 280 -7.29 -26.76 -2.25
N ALA A 281 -8.19 -27.65 -1.81
CA ALA A 281 -8.18 -29.04 -2.27
C ALA A 281 -8.45 -29.10 -3.78
N GLY A 282 -7.43 -29.42 -4.58
CA GLY A 282 -7.53 -29.66 -6.03
C GLY A 282 -6.97 -28.53 -6.92
N ARG A 283 -6.11 -28.89 -7.88
CA ARG A 283 -5.44 -27.94 -8.80
C ARG A 283 -6.40 -27.17 -9.70
N LEU A 284 -7.47 -27.83 -10.16
CA LEU A 284 -8.49 -27.20 -11.00
C LEU A 284 -9.25 -26.10 -10.26
N ALA A 285 -9.48 -26.28 -8.95
CA ALA A 285 -10.11 -25.27 -8.11
C ALA A 285 -9.22 -24.03 -7.94
N THR A 286 -7.90 -24.19 -7.79
CA THR A 286 -6.96 -23.06 -7.71
C THR A 286 -6.87 -22.30 -9.04
N ALA A 287 -6.77 -23.00 -10.16
CA ALA A 287 -6.75 -22.37 -11.49
C ALA A 287 -8.07 -21.64 -11.79
N GLY A 288 -9.20 -22.25 -11.46
CA GLY A 288 -10.53 -21.63 -11.60
C GLY A 288 -10.67 -20.37 -10.74
N ARG A 289 -10.17 -20.37 -9.50
CA ARG A 289 -10.18 -19.17 -8.62
C ARG A 289 -9.28 -18.05 -9.14
N LEU A 290 -8.11 -18.36 -9.69
CA LEU A 290 -7.25 -17.36 -10.33
C LEU A 290 -7.92 -16.77 -11.56
N LEU A 291 -8.59 -17.58 -12.39
CA LEU A 291 -9.33 -17.11 -13.54
C LEU A 291 -10.51 -16.20 -13.13
N ILE A 292 -11.32 -16.63 -12.16
CA ILE A 292 -12.41 -15.83 -11.61
C ILE A 292 -11.87 -14.53 -11.01
N GLY A 293 -10.75 -14.59 -10.27
CA GLY A 293 -10.09 -13.42 -9.71
C GLY A 293 -9.64 -12.43 -10.80
N LEU A 294 -9.02 -12.91 -11.87
CA LEU A 294 -8.63 -12.09 -13.02
C LEU A 294 -9.83 -11.45 -13.71
N LEU A 295 -10.95 -12.16 -13.86
CA LEU A 295 -12.19 -11.59 -14.40
C LEU A 295 -12.72 -10.46 -13.51
N ILE A 296 -12.73 -10.64 -12.19
CA ILE A 296 -13.14 -9.59 -11.26
C ILE A 296 -12.19 -8.39 -11.35
N ILE A 297 -10.88 -8.62 -11.42
CA ILE A 297 -9.86 -7.55 -11.56
C ILE A 297 -10.05 -6.80 -12.87
N ALA A 298 -10.36 -7.48 -13.97
CA ALA A 298 -10.66 -6.84 -15.25
C ALA A 298 -11.90 -5.94 -15.15
N VAL A 299 -12.96 -6.39 -14.46
CA VAL A 299 -14.14 -5.56 -14.19
C VAL A 299 -13.78 -4.33 -13.33
N LEU A 300 -12.95 -4.50 -12.30
CA LEU A 300 -12.47 -3.38 -11.47
C LEU A 300 -11.65 -2.37 -12.28
N ALA A 301 -10.76 -2.84 -13.16
CA ALA A 301 -9.95 -2.02 -14.05
C ALA A 301 -10.81 -1.20 -15.03
N LEU A 302 -11.80 -1.84 -15.66
CA LEU A 302 -12.74 -1.17 -16.55
C LEU A 302 -13.60 -0.12 -15.82
N GLY A 303 -13.91 -0.36 -14.54
CA GLY A 303 -14.61 0.58 -13.69
C GLY A 303 -13.81 1.84 -13.32
N LEU A 304 -12.48 1.82 -13.44
CA LEU A 304 -11.60 2.91 -12.98
C LEU A 304 -11.81 4.20 -13.80
N GLY A 305 -11.96 4.09 -15.13
CA GLY A 305 -12.18 5.24 -15.99
C GLY A 305 -13.51 5.97 -15.70
N PRO A 306 -14.66 5.28 -15.70
CA PRO A 306 -15.96 5.86 -15.34
C PRO A 306 -16.02 6.38 -13.90
N LEU A 307 -15.57 5.58 -12.92
CA LEU A 307 -15.63 5.95 -11.49
C LEU A 307 -14.67 7.10 -11.17
N GLY A 308 -13.48 7.10 -11.79
CA GLY A 308 -12.49 8.16 -11.69
C GLY A 308 -12.90 9.46 -12.39
N GLY A 309 -13.93 9.43 -13.24
CA GLY A 309 -14.39 10.60 -14.00
C GLY A 309 -13.45 10.99 -15.14
N ALA A 310 -12.63 10.04 -15.63
CA ALA A 310 -11.70 10.26 -16.74
C ALA A 310 -12.40 10.30 -18.11
N PHE A 311 -13.60 9.70 -18.22
CA PHE A 311 -14.42 9.72 -19.43
C PHE A 311 -15.56 10.75 -19.31
N PRO A 312 -15.57 11.83 -20.11
CA PRO A 312 -16.69 12.78 -20.12
C PRO A 312 -17.90 12.17 -20.84
N GLY A 313 -19.08 12.20 -20.18
CA GLY A 313 -20.36 11.75 -20.76
C GLY A 313 -21.11 10.75 -19.87
N ALA A 314 -22.43 10.91 -19.73
CA ALA A 314 -23.30 10.11 -18.87
C ALA A 314 -23.46 8.63 -19.32
N SER A 315 -22.93 8.27 -20.48
CA SER A 315 -22.77 6.89 -20.93
C SER A 315 -21.28 6.66 -21.22
N ALA A 316 -20.52 6.30 -20.20
CA ALA A 316 -19.21 5.70 -20.40
C ALA A 316 -19.42 4.38 -21.17
N ASN A 317 -19.41 4.43 -22.50
CA ASN A 317 -19.58 3.24 -23.31
C ASN A 317 -18.50 2.25 -22.89
N LEU A 318 -18.90 1.02 -22.59
CA LEU A 318 -18.00 -0.07 -22.22
C LEU A 318 -16.86 -0.22 -23.25
N GLU A 319 -17.15 0.16 -24.49
CA GLU A 319 -16.21 0.29 -25.62
C GLU A 319 -15.03 1.24 -25.36
N LEU A 320 -15.24 2.42 -24.76
CA LEU A 320 -14.19 3.36 -24.36
C LEU A 320 -13.26 2.74 -23.31
N ALA A 321 -13.83 2.07 -22.31
CA ALA A 321 -13.06 1.39 -21.27
C ALA A 321 -12.27 0.20 -21.85
N TRP A 322 -12.86 -0.51 -22.82
CA TRP A 322 -12.21 -1.60 -23.55
C TRP A 322 -11.04 -1.09 -24.38
N GLN A 323 -11.22 -0.01 -25.14
CA GLN A 323 -10.15 0.61 -25.93
C GLN A 323 -8.95 0.98 -25.05
N VAL A 324 -9.18 1.63 -23.91
CA VAL A 324 -8.11 1.98 -22.96
C VAL A 324 -7.46 0.73 -22.35
N LEU A 325 -8.22 -0.33 -22.06
CA LEU A 325 -7.68 -1.60 -21.58
C LEU A 325 -6.76 -2.27 -22.62
N PHE A 326 -7.04 -2.13 -23.91
CA PHE A 326 -6.16 -2.61 -24.98
C PHE A 326 -5.08 -1.60 -25.38
N GLY A 327 -4.96 -0.49 -24.65
CA GLY A 327 -3.92 0.51 -24.87
C GLY A 327 -4.21 1.51 -25.98
N PHE A 328 -5.46 1.67 -26.41
CA PHE A 328 -5.86 2.64 -27.42
C PHE A 328 -6.38 3.95 -26.79
N ASP A 329 -5.95 5.08 -27.34
CA ASP A 329 -6.51 6.40 -27.05
C ASP A 329 -7.87 6.53 -27.72
N PRO A 330 -8.97 6.67 -26.97
CA PRO A 330 -10.29 6.82 -27.55
C PRO A 330 -10.51 8.17 -28.25
N ARG A 331 -9.63 9.16 -28.05
CA ARG A 331 -9.73 10.49 -28.67
C ARG A 331 -8.94 10.59 -29.97
N ILE A 332 -7.82 9.87 -30.08
CA ILE A 332 -6.83 10.04 -31.17
C ILE A 332 -6.76 8.78 -32.06
N GLY A 333 -7.18 7.61 -31.58
CA GLY A 333 -7.21 6.38 -32.38
C GLY A 333 -5.82 5.74 -32.60
N GLY A 334 -4.96 5.75 -31.57
CA GLY A 334 -3.62 5.15 -31.58
C GLY A 334 -3.21 4.66 -30.20
N PRO A 335 -2.01 4.09 -30.00
CA PRO A 335 -1.58 3.60 -28.69
C PRO A 335 -1.46 4.76 -27.67
N ALA A 336 -2.26 4.73 -26.61
CA ALA A 336 -2.16 5.63 -25.47
C ALA A 336 -1.35 4.98 -24.36
N LEU A 337 -0.07 5.32 -24.24
CA LEU A 337 0.75 4.99 -23.07
C LEU A 337 0.69 6.07 -21.99
N GLY A 338 -0.31 6.94 -22.04
CA GLY A 338 -0.48 8.05 -21.10
C GLY A 338 -0.91 7.61 -19.68
N PRO A 339 -1.06 8.54 -18.73
CA PRO A 339 -1.33 8.24 -17.32
C PRO A 339 -2.59 7.39 -17.07
N LEU A 340 -3.63 7.57 -17.89
CA LEU A 340 -4.87 6.78 -17.78
C LEU A 340 -4.66 5.30 -18.10
N PHE A 341 -3.81 4.99 -19.07
CA PHE A 341 -3.47 3.62 -19.41
C PHE A 341 -2.82 2.93 -18.21
N TRP A 342 -1.78 3.53 -17.64
CA TRP A 342 -1.08 2.95 -16.48
C TRP A 342 -1.98 2.79 -15.26
N LEU A 343 -2.90 3.72 -15.02
CA LEU A 343 -3.88 3.59 -13.95
C LEU A 343 -4.88 2.46 -14.16
N VAL A 344 -5.45 2.32 -15.37
CA VAL A 344 -6.37 1.22 -15.69
C VAL A 344 -5.67 -0.14 -15.58
N HIS A 345 -4.36 -0.19 -15.80
CA HIS A 345 -3.56 -1.40 -15.69
C HIS A 345 -3.05 -1.69 -14.27
N LEU A 346 -3.07 -0.71 -13.37
CA LEU A 346 -2.58 -0.85 -11.99
C LEU A 346 -3.24 -2.02 -11.22
N PRO A 347 -4.56 -2.29 -11.34
CA PRO A 347 -5.18 -3.45 -10.71
C PRO A 347 -4.63 -4.80 -11.16
N PHE A 348 -3.94 -4.89 -12.30
CA PHE A 348 -3.26 -6.11 -12.74
C PHE A 348 -1.86 -6.29 -12.14
N LEU A 349 -1.34 -5.29 -11.41
CA LEU A 349 -0.03 -5.37 -10.76
C LEU A 349 0.04 -6.52 -9.72
N PRO A 350 -0.92 -6.71 -8.80
CA PRO A 350 -0.88 -7.84 -7.86
C PRO A 350 -0.82 -9.24 -8.52
N PRO A 351 -1.69 -9.59 -9.50
CA PRO A 351 -1.58 -10.89 -10.16
C PRO A 351 -0.30 -10.99 -11.03
N LEU A 352 0.18 -9.89 -11.62
CA LEU A 352 1.46 -9.88 -12.32
C LEU A 352 2.63 -10.21 -11.38
N LEU A 353 2.67 -9.64 -10.18
CA LEU A 353 3.68 -9.97 -9.16
C LEU A 353 3.63 -11.46 -8.79
N LEU A 354 2.44 -12.05 -8.68
CA LEU A 354 2.30 -13.49 -8.43
C LEU A 354 2.87 -14.32 -9.60
N VAL A 355 2.61 -13.94 -10.84
CA VAL A 355 3.17 -14.59 -12.04
C VAL A 355 4.70 -14.47 -12.05
N LEU A 356 5.24 -13.29 -11.73
CA LEU A 356 6.68 -13.06 -11.63
C LEU A 356 7.30 -13.91 -10.50
N LEU A 357 6.62 -14.11 -9.38
CA LEU A 357 7.06 -15.02 -8.32
C LEU A 357 7.09 -16.48 -8.80
N TYR A 358 6.10 -16.94 -9.58
CA TYR A 358 6.13 -18.27 -10.18
C TYR A 358 7.31 -18.42 -11.15
N PHE A 359 7.55 -17.42 -11.99
CA PHE A 359 8.66 -17.42 -12.93
C PHE A 359 10.02 -17.43 -12.19
N GLY A 360 10.18 -16.58 -11.18
CA GLY A 360 11.37 -16.54 -10.34
C GLY A 360 11.61 -17.85 -9.60
N ALA A 361 10.57 -18.51 -9.10
CA ALA A 361 10.69 -19.84 -8.50
C ALA A 361 11.08 -20.92 -9.53
N GLY A 362 10.61 -20.81 -10.78
CA GLY A 362 11.03 -21.67 -11.88
C GLY A 362 12.51 -21.52 -12.20
N ILE A 363 13.00 -20.28 -12.33
CA ILE A 363 14.42 -19.96 -12.54
C ILE A 363 15.26 -20.47 -11.37
N ALA A 364 14.84 -20.17 -10.14
CA ALA A 364 15.49 -20.63 -8.92
C ALA A 364 15.71 -22.14 -8.93
N LYS A 365 14.68 -22.87 -9.37
CA LYS A 365 14.74 -24.32 -9.49
C LYS A 365 15.63 -24.80 -10.63
N LEU A 366 15.60 -24.16 -11.80
CA LEU A 366 16.54 -24.47 -12.89
C LEU A 366 17.98 -24.27 -12.43
N VAL A 367 18.29 -23.15 -11.79
CA VAL A 367 19.62 -22.86 -11.24
C VAL A 367 20.01 -23.89 -10.17
N ALA A 368 19.08 -24.36 -9.35
CA ALA A 368 19.36 -25.43 -8.38
C ALA A 368 19.71 -26.77 -9.03
N LEU A 369 19.12 -27.08 -10.20
CA LEU A 369 19.42 -28.29 -10.97
C LEU A 369 20.79 -28.23 -11.67
N PHE A 370 21.24 -27.04 -12.09
CA PHE A 370 22.47 -26.87 -12.88
C PHE A 370 23.68 -26.33 -12.07
N GLY A 371 23.46 -25.63 -10.95
CA GLY A 371 24.46 -24.78 -10.30
C GLY A 371 25.37 -25.42 -9.26
N GLY A 372 25.18 -26.70 -8.93
CA GLY A 372 25.93 -27.38 -7.87
C GLY A 372 25.72 -26.79 -6.45
N PRO A 373 26.24 -27.43 -5.39
CA PRO A 373 25.86 -27.15 -4.00
C PRO A 373 26.37 -25.83 -3.42
N SER A 374 27.22 -25.07 -4.11
CA SER A 374 28.02 -24.05 -3.42
C SER A 374 27.33 -22.69 -3.19
N ARG A 375 26.54 -22.10 -4.10
CA ARG A 375 25.79 -20.84 -3.84
C ARG A 375 24.55 -20.61 -4.76
N PRO A 376 23.55 -21.49 -4.75
CA PRO A 376 22.49 -21.45 -5.76
C PRO A 376 21.53 -20.23 -5.63
N TYR A 377 21.40 -19.62 -4.45
CA TYR A 377 20.56 -18.42 -4.22
C TYR A 377 21.18 -17.11 -4.74
N MET A 378 22.52 -17.00 -4.80
CA MET A 378 23.19 -15.83 -5.39
C MET A 378 23.08 -15.88 -6.92
N MET A 379 23.29 -17.06 -7.52
CA MET A 379 23.23 -17.26 -8.96
C MET A 379 21.84 -17.00 -9.53
N SER A 380 20.79 -17.43 -8.83
CA SER A 380 19.40 -17.15 -9.21
C SER A 380 19.01 -15.69 -9.05
N GLY A 381 19.50 -15.02 -7.99
CA GLY A 381 19.27 -13.59 -7.78
C GLY A 381 19.93 -12.76 -8.88
N ILE A 382 21.16 -13.12 -9.26
CA ILE A 382 21.87 -12.52 -10.39
C ILE A 382 21.15 -12.83 -11.71
N ALA A 383 20.69 -14.05 -11.94
CA ALA A 383 19.94 -14.41 -13.15
C ALA A 383 18.61 -13.63 -13.25
N LEU A 384 17.86 -13.49 -12.15
CA LEU A 384 16.65 -12.68 -12.08
C LEU A 384 16.96 -11.20 -12.33
N ALA A 385 18.04 -10.66 -11.75
CA ALA A 385 18.46 -9.27 -11.97
C ALA A 385 18.86 -9.03 -13.44
N LEU A 386 19.59 -9.95 -14.05
CA LEU A 386 20.00 -9.87 -15.46
C LEU A 386 18.81 -10.01 -16.41
N MET A 387 17.87 -10.90 -16.15
CA MET A 387 16.64 -11.01 -16.93
C MET A 387 15.74 -9.79 -16.77
N GLY A 388 15.63 -9.24 -15.55
CA GLY A 388 14.93 -7.98 -15.31
C GLY A 388 15.57 -6.81 -16.05
N ALA A 389 16.90 -6.71 -16.02
CA ALA A 389 17.66 -5.70 -16.76
C ALA A 389 17.53 -5.88 -18.29
N ALA A 390 17.55 -7.11 -18.79
CA ALA A 390 17.35 -7.41 -20.21
C ALA A 390 15.92 -7.09 -20.67
N ALA A 391 14.91 -7.43 -19.87
CA ALA A 391 13.52 -7.07 -20.16
C ALA A 391 13.30 -5.56 -20.16
N ALA A 392 13.89 -4.84 -19.21
CA ALA A 392 13.86 -3.37 -19.17
C ALA A 392 14.60 -2.74 -20.37
N ALA A 393 15.74 -3.33 -20.78
CA ALA A 393 16.48 -2.88 -21.96
C ALA A 393 15.66 -3.09 -23.24
N VAL A 394 15.05 -4.27 -23.44
CA VAL A 394 14.19 -4.54 -24.60
C VAL A 394 12.97 -3.62 -24.62
N ALA A 395 12.36 -3.35 -23.47
CA ALA A 395 11.24 -2.41 -23.34
C ALA A 395 11.63 -0.94 -23.64
N SER A 396 12.92 -0.60 -23.61
CA SER A 396 13.42 0.74 -24.00
C SER A 396 13.71 0.89 -25.49
N PHE A 397 13.68 -0.21 -26.26
CA PHE A 397 13.87 -0.22 -27.72
C PHE A 397 12.53 -0.30 -28.49
N ILE A 398 11.42 -0.47 -27.79
CA ILE A 398 10.04 -0.42 -28.31
C ILE A 398 9.47 0.94 -27.93
#